data_AF-A0A137SRE1-F1
#
_entry.id   AF-A0A137SRE1-F1
#
_cell.length_a   1.000
_cell.length_b   1.000
_cell.length_c   1.000
_cell.angle_alpha   90.00
_cell.angle_beta   90.00
_cell.angle_gamma   90.00
#
_symmetry.space_group_name_H-M   'P 1'
#
loop_
_entity.id
_entity.type
_entity.pdbx_description
1 polymer ?
#
loop_
_entity_poly.entity_id
_entity_poly.type
_entity_poly.pdbx_seq_one_letter_code
_entity_poly.pdbx_strand_id
1 'polypeptide(L)'
;MPIYCNIYQIEEIFKYSAIVRTNWASHVILLNSKLPLGECYWYITQAVAIGWSRNILQVQIESNLFAWQITAKKVSNFSAQNHQLTLLQWWR
;
A
#
# COMPACT_ATOMS: atom_id res chain seq x y z
N MET A 1 14.89 -7.72 24.58
CA MET A 1 14.47 -6.48 25.26
C MET A 1 12.96 -6.35 25.08
N PRO A 2 12.13 -6.54 26.12
CA PRO A 2 10.69 -6.33 25.97
C PRO A 2 10.45 -4.83 25.80
N ILE A 3 9.79 -4.46 24.71
CA ILE A 3 9.33 -3.08 24.50
C ILE A 3 8.17 -2.89 25.48
N TYR A 4 8.45 -2.32 26.66
CA TYR A 4 7.40 -1.79 27.52
C TYR A 4 6.84 -0.54 26.83
N CYS A 5 5.89 -0.76 25.93
CA CYS A 5 5.12 0.33 25.34
C CYS A 5 4.00 0.67 26.33
N ASN A 6 4.03 1.90 26.85
CA ASN A 6 2.95 2.38 27.72
C ASN A 6 1.67 2.51 26.87
N ILE A 7 0.49 2.21 27.44
CA ILE A 7 -0.80 2.36 26.77
C ILE A 7 -0.99 3.75 26.17
N TYR A 8 -0.49 4.80 26.83
CA TYR A 8 -0.52 6.16 26.30
C TYR A 8 0.30 6.32 25.02
N GLN A 9 1.45 5.66 24.92
CA GLN A 9 2.28 5.70 23.72
C GLN A 9 1.62 4.94 22.56
N ILE A 10 0.98 3.81 22.85
CA ILE A 10 0.20 3.06 21.86
C ILE A 10 -0.94 3.92 21.33
N GLU A 11 -1.69 4.57 22.22
CA GLU A 11 -2.80 5.43 21.86
C GLU A 11 -2.36 6.60 20.97
N GLU A 12 -1.27 7.27 21.34
CA GLU A 12 -0.69 8.36 20.53
C GLU A 12 -0.29 7.87 19.14
N ILE A 13 0.36 6.72 19.01
CA ILE A 13 0.71 6.15 17.70
C ILE A 13 -0.56 5.78 16.92
N PHE A 14 -1.57 5.22 17.59
CA PHE A 14 -2.79 4.76 16.97
C PHE A 14 -3.60 5.91 16.35
N LYS A 15 -3.66 7.07 17.01
CA LYS A 15 -4.37 8.27 16.53
C LYS A 15 -3.92 8.71 15.12
N TYR A 16 -2.65 8.52 14.79
CA TYR A 16 -2.09 8.89 13.48
C TYR A 16 -2.06 7.73 12.48
N SER A 17 -2.54 6.55 12.87
CA SER A 17 -2.49 5.36 12.02
C SER A 17 -3.45 5.46 10.83
N ALA A 18 -3.15 4.70 9.76
CA ALA A 18 -4.03 4.57 8.61
C ALA A 18 -5.39 3.94 8.97
N ILE A 19 -5.45 3.18 10.07
CA ILE A 19 -6.67 2.56 10.58
C ILE A 19 -7.66 3.65 10.99
N VAL A 20 -7.25 4.62 11.81
CA VAL A 20 -8.12 5.73 12.26
C VAL A 20 -8.61 6.59 11.07
N ARG A 21 -7.78 6.75 10.04
CA ARG A 21 -8.10 7.56 8.86
C ARG A 21 -9.02 6.85 7.84
N THR A 22 -9.25 5.55 8.00
CA THR A 22 -10.07 4.77 7.06
C THR A 22 -11.55 4.89 7.45
N ASN A 23 -12.41 5.16 6.47
CA ASN A 23 -13.85 5.26 6.73
C ASN A 23 -14.45 3.89 7.13
N TRP A 24 -15.61 3.90 7.79
CA TRP A 24 -16.27 2.68 8.27
C TRP A 24 -16.63 1.69 7.15
N ALA A 25 -17.12 2.18 6.00
CA ALA A 25 -17.54 1.32 4.90
C ALA A 25 -16.36 0.53 4.30
N SER A 26 -15.18 1.15 4.22
CA SER A 26 -13.93 0.50 3.83
C SER A 26 -13.47 -0.53 4.87
N HIS A 27 -13.59 -0.23 6.17
CA HIS A 27 -13.31 -1.21 7.22
C HIS A 27 -14.18 -2.46 7.10
N VAL A 28 -15.48 -2.31 6.83
CA VAL A 28 -16.38 -3.46 6.65
C VAL A 28 -15.94 -4.37 5.50
N ILE A 29 -15.47 -3.80 4.38
CA ILE A 29 -14.91 -4.61 3.28
C ILE A 29 -13.70 -5.41 3.75
N LEU A 30 -12.76 -4.74 4.41
CA LEU A 30 -11.50 -5.33 4.86
C LEU A 30 -11.69 -6.43 5.92
N LEU A 31 -12.68 -6.26 6.81
CA LEU A 31 -13.02 -7.28 7.79
C LEU A 31 -13.68 -8.51 7.15
N ASN A 32 -14.47 -8.31 6.09
CA ASN A 32 -15.16 -9.38 5.38
C ASN A 32 -14.29 -10.11 4.35
N SER A 33 -13.20 -9.50 3.88
CA SER A 33 -12.33 -10.05 2.83
C SER A 33 -11.44 -11.22 3.29
N LYS A 34 -11.35 -11.48 4.61
CA LYS A 34 -10.53 -12.56 5.21
C LYS A 34 -9.05 -12.52 4.79
N LEU A 35 -8.53 -11.33 4.48
CA LEU A 35 -7.14 -11.14 4.09
C LEU A 35 -6.20 -11.31 5.30
N PRO A 36 -4.96 -11.78 5.09
CA PRO A 36 -3.92 -11.76 6.12
C PRO A 36 -3.68 -10.34 6.64
N LEU A 37 -3.30 -10.21 7.91
CA LEU A 37 -3.14 -8.90 8.58
C LEU A 37 -2.20 -7.94 7.80
N GLY A 38 -1.10 -8.45 7.26
CA GLY A 38 -0.14 -7.64 6.50
C GLY A 38 -0.72 -7.09 5.20
N GLU A 39 -1.48 -7.91 4.46
CA GLU A 39 -2.16 -7.50 3.23
C GLU A 39 -3.30 -6.52 3.53
N CYS A 40 -4.08 -6.80 4.57
CA CYS A 40 -5.16 -5.93 5.02
C CYS A 40 -4.63 -4.53 5.40
N TYR A 41 -3.53 -4.48 6.17
CA TYR A 41 -2.85 -3.24 6.52
C TYR A 41 -2.30 -2.51 5.28
N TRP A 42 -1.74 -3.25 4.32
CA TRP A 42 -1.28 -2.67 3.06
C TRP A 42 -2.43 -1.98 2.31
N TYR A 43 -3.57 -2.63 2.14
CA TYR A 43 -4.74 -2.04 1.48
C TYR A 43 -5.28 -0.80 2.21
N ILE A 44 -5.30 -0.80 3.56
CA ILE A 44 -5.65 0.38 4.37
C ILE A 44 -4.70 1.54 4.06
N THR A 45 -3.39 1.29 4.10
CA THR A 45 -2.40 2.36 3.86
C THR A 45 -2.50 2.93 2.44
N GLN A 46 -2.71 2.10 1.42
CA GLN A 46 -2.92 2.56 0.05
C GLN A 46 -4.22 3.35 -0.10
N ALA A 47 -5.32 2.88 0.48
CA ALA A 47 -6.61 3.56 0.40
C ALA A 47 -6.55 4.95 1.03
N VAL A 48 -5.83 5.09 2.15
CA VAL A 48 -5.65 6.37 2.84
C VAL A 48 -4.68 7.30 2.11
N ALA A 49 -3.61 6.77 1.53
CA ALA A 49 -2.62 7.57 0.80
C ALA A 49 -3.15 8.09 -0.53
N ILE A 50 -3.89 7.26 -1.27
CA ILE A 50 -4.40 7.56 -2.62
C ILE A 50 -5.82 8.16 -2.56
N GLY A 51 -6.53 7.99 -1.45
CA GLY A 51 -7.91 8.45 -1.29
C GLY A 51 -8.93 7.54 -1.97
N TRP A 52 -8.72 6.22 -1.91
CA TRP A 52 -9.68 5.27 -2.49
C TRP A 52 -11.01 5.30 -1.76
N SER A 53 -12.09 5.38 -2.54
CA SER A 53 -13.43 5.10 -2.04
C SER A 53 -13.57 3.61 -1.70
N ARG A 54 -14.60 3.27 -0.92
CA ARG A 54 -14.97 1.90 -0.61
C ARG A 54 -15.11 1.02 -1.86
N ASN A 55 -15.65 1.55 -2.95
CA ASN A 55 -15.83 0.80 -4.19
C ASN A 55 -14.50 0.55 -4.92
N ILE A 56 -13.63 1.56 -4.95
CA ILE A 56 -12.29 1.39 -5.54
C ILE A 56 -11.51 0.35 -4.73
N LEU A 57 -11.54 0.45 -3.40
CA LEU A 57 -10.91 -0.53 -2.51
C LEU A 57 -11.40 -1.95 -2.80
N GLN A 58 -12.71 -2.15 -2.96
CA GLN A 58 -13.28 -3.46 -3.31
C GLN A 58 -12.68 -4.00 -4.61
N VAL A 59 -12.68 -3.19 -5.67
CA VAL A 59 -12.14 -3.58 -6.97
C VAL A 59 -10.64 -3.91 -6.88
N GLN A 60 -9.87 -3.18 -6.07
CA GLN A 60 -8.44 -3.46 -5.90
C GLN A 60 -8.14 -4.74 -5.10
N ILE A 61 -9.03 -5.12 -4.18
CA ILE A 61 -8.96 -6.40 -3.48
C ILE A 61 -9.31 -7.53 -4.45
N GLU A 62 -10.41 -7.39 -5.19
CA GLU A 62 -10.86 -8.37 -6.18
C GLU A 62 -9.84 -8.57 -7.33
N SER A 63 -9.11 -7.52 -7.72
CA SER A 63 -8.04 -7.60 -8.71
C SER A 63 -6.73 -8.18 -8.18
N ASN A 64 -6.66 -8.48 -6.88
CA ASN A 64 -5.45 -8.93 -6.18
C ASN A 64 -4.25 -8.01 -6.42
N LEU A 65 -4.48 -6.69 -6.41
CA LEU A 65 -3.44 -5.68 -6.62
C LEU A 65 -2.22 -5.87 -5.72
N PHE A 66 -2.43 -6.34 -4.49
CA PHE A 66 -1.34 -6.61 -3.55
C PHE A 66 -0.30 -7.59 -4.13
N ALA A 67 -0.74 -8.71 -4.69
CA ALA A 67 0.15 -9.67 -5.34
C ALA A 67 0.93 -9.03 -6.50
N TRP A 68 0.26 -8.20 -7.32
CA TRP A 68 0.89 -7.52 -8.45
C TRP A 68 1.96 -6.51 -8.03
N GLN A 69 1.73 -5.74 -6.96
CA GLN A 69 2.63 -4.64 -6.59
C GLN A 69 3.77 -5.09 -5.67
N ILE A 70 3.50 -6.05 -4.79
CA ILE A 70 4.46 -6.47 -3.76
C ILE A 70 5.19 -7.76 -4.14
N THR A 71 4.50 -8.71 -4.78
CA THR A 71 5.11 -10.01 -5.12
C THR A 71 5.78 -9.99 -6.50
N ALA A 72 5.22 -9.24 -7.46
CA ALA A 72 5.85 -9.15 -8.78
C ALA A 72 7.15 -8.34 -8.71
N LYS A 73 8.23 -8.90 -9.26
CA LYS A 73 9.50 -8.19 -9.40
C LYS A 73 9.27 -6.94 -10.23
N LYS A 74 9.52 -5.76 -9.65
CA LYS A 74 9.44 -4.48 -10.35
C LYS A 74 10.45 -4.47 -11.51
N VAL A 75 9.97 -4.75 -12.71
CA VAL A 75 10.75 -4.61 -13.95
C VAL A 75 10.57 -3.18 -14.44
N SER A 76 11.65 -2.40 -14.48
CA SER A 76 11.60 -1.03 -14.98
C SER A 76 12.29 -0.95 -16.35
N ASN A 77 11.54 -0.51 -17.37
CA ASN A 77 12.11 -0.21 -18.69
C ASN A 77 12.96 1.07 -18.69
N PHE A 78 12.93 1.83 -17.59
CA PHE A 78 13.68 3.08 -17.43
C PHE A 78 15.20 2.88 -17.43
N SER A 79 15.70 1.75 -16.91
CA SER A 79 17.15 1.46 -16.95
C SER A 79 17.66 1.25 -18.38
N ALA A 80 16.88 0.53 -19.20
CA ALA A 80 17.19 0.29 -20.61
C ALA A 80 17.08 1.57 -21.44
N GLN A 81 16.04 2.39 -21.21
CA GLN A 81 15.83 3.63 -21.93
C GLN A 81 16.92 4.68 -21.65
N ASN A 82 17.40 4.77 -20.40
CA ASN A 82 18.51 5.65 -20.06
C ASN A 82 19.81 5.26 -20.78
N HIS A 83 20.08 3.96 -20.95
CA HIS A 83 21.25 3.48 -21.68
C HIS A 83 21.16 3.72 -23.21
N GLN A 84 19.95 3.71 -23.76
CA GLN A 84 19.74 3.96 -25.18
C GLN A 84 19.77 5.46 -25.50
N LEU A 85 19.25 6.30 -24.59
CA LEU A 85 19.33 7.76 -24.68
C LEU A 85 20.77 8.27 -24.52
N THR A 86 21.60 7.65 -23.68
CA THR A 86 23.03 7.99 -23.61
C THR A 86 23.71 7.66 -24.94
N LEU A 87 23.58 6.46 -25.50
CA LEU A 87 24.24 6.12 -26.77
C LEU A 87 23.83 7.04 -27.95
N LEU A 88 22.58 7.50 -27.98
CA LEU A 88 22.09 8.45 -28.99
C LEU A 88 22.62 9.88 -28.79
N GLN A 89 23.03 10.27 -27.58
CA GLN A 89 23.64 11.57 -27.30
C GLN A 89 25.13 11.64 -27.71
N TRP A 90 25.81 10.50 -27.79
CA TRP A 90 27.22 10.43 -28.26
C TRP A 90 27.35 10.29 -29.78
N TRP A 91 26.25 10.02 -30.48
CA TRP A 91 26.15 9.97 -31.94
C TRP A 91 25.61 11.27 -32.57
N ARG A 92 25.56 12.36 -31.78
CA ARG A 92 25.39 13.74 -32.27
C ARG A 92 26.71 14.49 -32.24
#